data_AF-A0A151F251-F1
#
_entry.id   AF-A0A151F251-F1
#
_cell.length_a   1.000
_cell.length_b   1.000
_cell.length_c   1.000
_cell.angle_alpha   90.00
_cell.angle_beta   90.00
_cell.angle_gamma   90.00
#
_symmetry.space_group_name_H-M   'P 1'
#
loop_
_entity.id
_entity.type
_entity.pdbx_description
1 polymer ?
#
loop_
_entity_poly.entity_id
_entity_poly.type
_entity_poly.pdbx_seq_one_letter_code
_entity_poly.pdbx_strand_id
1 'polypeptide(L)'
;MERIETSIGHRVRNPIVQTLSKHLRVETEIFKAKNDFYSSNWGILALVNANEEIDILESSIDELEKEAKEIIKEEYTITTELVIKFALCEKILKLKGRKNQYMTKSIKILLERSRDRNWLNSQETVSMLLFLLNDCGFSSELDEAYKWLRNKNEQFIQSRNYPNAIDSSLGLLSYKNEIELPFEELVRNIEHQSIERTSKLLMIVMKSGKNEYQNNLITILENKLKNKFKNWIFPDLEMTLFEGVSLMKSNIPKQEIDGILDNLRKDSIEWANSIDITENGILLKNVDLREFPYLNSKEDALSMLALLEAERDTVYQLNKEEYELANNALREHKEGYTGIKKNQLQYLFDFSLILIFLFFLVSTYSLDILPDPIELIESPSVYPLVKAFGYYSILVILAIYYYRVGVKIIHHGEIGKKDLVLLFPGIGFLYSWIGGRIK
;
A
#
# COMPACT_ATOMS: atom_id res chain seq x y z
N MET A 1 -13.81 21.09 31.37
CA MET A 1 -14.12 19.74 30.86
C MET A 1 -13.23 19.58 29.63
N GLU A 2 -12.00 19.11 29.86
CA GLU A 2 -11.03 18.88 28.80
C GLU A 2 -11.54 17.76 27.91
N ARG A 3 -11.61 18.03 26.60
CA ARG A 3 -11.75 16.97 25.61
C ARG A 3 -10.43 16.19 25.64
N ILE A 4 -10.46 15.03 26.28
CA ILE A 4 -9.45 14.01 26.05
C ILE A 4 -9.62 13.61 24.59
N GLU A 5 -8.75 14.11 23.71
CA GLU A 5 -8.50 13.49 22.42
C GLU A 5 -7.86 12.13 22.72
N THR A 6 -8.68 11.10 22.87
CA THR A 6 -8.21 9.72 22.87
C THR A 6 -7.78 9.39 21.45
N SER A 7 -6.52 9.67 21.10
CA SER A 7 -5.91 9.10 19.91
C SER A 7 -5.87 7.58 20.09
N ILE A 8 -6.73 6.86 19.36
CA ILE A 8 -6.77 5.40 19.40
C ILE A 8 -5.53 4.86 18.70
N GLY A 9 -4.74 4.04 19.41
CA GLY A 9 -3.54 3.38 18.92
C GLY A 9 -2.30 4.28 18.86
N HIS A 10 -1.13 3.66 18.92
CA HIS A 10 0.16 4.31 18.70
C HIS A 10 0.75 3.87 17.36
N ARG A 11 1.41 4.80 16.66
CA ARG A 11 2.16 4.47 15.44
C ARG A 11 3.44 3.75 15.85
N VAL A 12 3.60 2.52 15.38
CA VAL A 12 4.84 1.75 15.50
C VAL A 12 5.46 1.51 14.15
N ARG A 13 6.76 1.23 14.13
CA ARG A 13 7.43 0.81 12.89
C ARG A 13 6.83 -0.49 12.39
N ASN A 14 6.60 -0.59 11.08
CA ASN A 14 6.11 -1.80 10.45
C ASN A 14 7.12 -2.95 10.65
N PRO A 15 6.70 -4.09 11.24
CA PRO A 15 7.61 -5.21 11.49
C PRO A 15 8.33 -5.71 10.23
N ILE A 16 7.66 -5.71 9.06
CA ILE A 16 8.30 -6.12 7.81
C ILE A 16 9.39 -5.14 7.40
N VAL A 17 9.13 -3.84 7.51
CA VAL A 17 10.12 -2.79 7.19
C VAL A 17 11.31 -2.88 8.14
N GLN A 18 11.07 -3.15 9.43
CA GLN A 18 12.13 -3.35 10.42
C GLN A 18 12.99 -4.57 10.08
N THR A 19 12.37 -5.71 9.78
CA THR A 19 13.07 -6.94 9.36
C THR A 19 13.87 -6.70 8.09
N LEU A 20 13.27 -6.06 7.08
CA LEU A 20 13.94 -5.76 5.82
C LEU A 20 15.13 -4.80 6.01
N SER A 21 14.99 -3.77 6.86
CA SER A 21 16.10 -2.87 7.25
C SER A 21 17.29 -3.64 7.83
N LYS A 22 17.01 -4.53 8.80
CA LYS A 22 18.06 -5.38 9.40
C LYS A 22 18.71 -6.27 8.34
N HIS A 23 17.91 -6.86 7.44
CA HIS A 23 18.43 -7.78 6.43
C HIS A 23 19.36 -7.05 5.47
N LEU A 24 18.93 -5.89 4.98
CA LEU A 24 19.72 -5.03 4.11
C LEU A 24 21.03 -4.60 4.78
N ARG A 25 21.05 -4.30 6.07
CA ARG A 25 22.31 -3.99 6.79
C ARG A 25 23.30 -5.15 6.71
N VAL A 26 22.83 -6.36 6.99
CA VAL A 26 23.66 -7.57 6.94
C VAL A 26 24.13 -7.86 5.51
N GLU A 27 23.23 -7.80 4.53
CA GLU A 27 23.59 -7.94 3.12
C GLU A 27 24.68 -6.96 2.71
N THR A 28 24.53 -5.71 3.10
CA THR A 28 25.41 -4.65 2.66
C THR A 28 26.83 -4.83 3.20
N GLU A 29 26.98 -5.28 4.45
CA GLU A 29 28.28 -5.66 5.04
C GLU A 29 28.89 -6.88 4.36
N ILE A 30 28.07 -7.91 4.07
CA ILE A 30 28.54 -9.12 3.36
C ILE A 30 29.07 -8.75 1.96
N PHE A 31 28.34 -7.92 1.21
CA PHE A 31 28.74 -7.52 -0.13
C PHE A 31 29.96 -6.58 -0.11
N LYS A 32 30.06 -5.69 0.88
CA LYS A 32 31.27 -4.89 1.11
C LYS A 32 32.48 -5.78 1.35
N ALA A 33 32.39 -6.79 2.22
CA ALA A 33 33.49 -7.72 2.49
C ALA A 33 33.95 -8.50 1.24
N LYS A 34 33.06 -8.65 0.24
CA LYS A 34 33.34 -9.27 -1.06
C LYS A 34 33.80 -8.29 -2.14
N ASN A 35 33.94 -6.99 -1.83
CA ASN A 35 34.17 -5.91 -2.78
C ASN A 35 33.08 -5.81 -3.88
N ASP A 36 31.87 -6.27 -3.60
CA ASP A 36 30.73 -6.14 -4.50
C ASP A 36 29.95 -4.85 -4.17
N PHE A 37 30.48 -3.72 -4.64
CA PHE A 37 29.86 -2.42 -4.43
C PHE A 37 28.60 -2.19 -5.27
N TYR A 38 28.33 -3.02 -6.29
CA TYR A 38 27.05 -2.99 -7.00
C TYR A 38 25.92 -3.46 -6.08
N SER A 39 26.06 -4.66 -5.50
CA SER A 39 25.06 -5.22 -4.59
C SER A 39 24.99 -4.45 -3.28
N SER A 40 26.14 -4.00 -2.76
CA SER A 40 26.20 -3.16 -1.56
C SER A 40 25.43 -1.84 -1.73
N ASN A 41 25.61 -1.14 -2.85
CA ASN A 41 24.95 0.16 -3.05
C ASN A 41 23.42 0.09 -3.18
N TRP A 42 22.85 -1.05 -3.59
CA TRP A 42 21.40 -1.25 -3.50
C TRP A 42 20.91 -1.17 -2.05
N GLY A 43 21.59 -1.87 -1.14
CA GLY A 43 21.27 -1.83 0.29
C GLY A 43 21.46 -0.45 0.89
N ILE A 44 22.58 0.23 0.58
CA ILE A 44 22.81 1.61 1.01
C ILE A 44 21.67 2.53 0.55
N LEU A 45 21.27 2.46 -0.73
CA LEU A 45 20.20 3.30 -1.26
C LEU A 45 18.89 3.14 -0.47
N ALA A 46 18.48 1.91 -0.21
CA ALA A 46 17.25 1.63 0.52
C ALA A 46 17.33 2.11 1.98
N LEU A 47 18.46 1.86 2.66
CA LEU A 47 18.69 2.33 4.03
C LEU A 47 18.71 3.86 4.13
N VAL A 48 19.27 4.57 3.12
CA VAL A 48 19.25 6.04 3.08
C VAL A 48 17.82 6.56 3.00
N ASN A 49 16.98 5.96 2.15
CA ASN A 49 15.57 6.35 2.03
C ASN A 49 14.76 6.05 3.29
N ALA A 50 15.14 5.01 4.04
CA ALA A 50 14.54 4.67 5.32
C ALA A 50 15.05 5.53 6.50
N ASN A 51 15.89 6.55 6.24
CA ASN A 51 16.55 7.38 7.25
C ASN A 51 17.37 6.58 8.28
N GLU A 52 17.95 5.46 7.86
CA GLU A 52 18.83 4.67 8.71
C GLU A 52 20.26 5.22 8.74
N GLU A 53 20.96 5.00 9.85
CA GLU A 53 22.41 5.22 9.95
C GLU A 53 23.16 4.16 9.12
N ILE A 54 24.22 4.60 8.42
CA ILE A 54 24.97 3.79 7.46
C ILE A 54 26.47 4.11 7.58
N ASP A 55 27.19 3.26 8.30
CA ASP A 55 28.63 3.44 8.56
C ASP A 55 29.51 3.18 7.33
N ILE A 56 28.99 2.41 6.39
CA ILE A 56 29.71 1.92 5.21
C ILE A 56 29.68 2.87 4.00
N LEU A 57 28.91 3.95 4.07
CA LEU A 57 28.72 4.86 2.96
C LEU A 57 30.04 5.45 2.47
N GLU A 58 30.88 5.97 3.38
CA GLU A 58 32.16 6.57 2.99
C GLU A 58 33.09 5.54 2.34
N SER A 59 33.13 4.31 2.86
CA SER A 59 33.96 3.26 2.25
C SER A 59 33.53 2.90 0.82
N SER A 60 32.23 2.96 0.53
CA SER A 60 31.72 2.76 -0.84
C SER A 60 32.09 3.93 -1.76
N ILE A 61 31.96 5.17 -1.28
CA ILE A 61 32.33 6.37 -2.04
C ILE A 61 33.83 6.35 -2.37
N ASP A 62 34.69 6.07 -1.38
CA ASP A 62 36.14 6.05 -1.55
C ASP A 62 36.59 5.01 -2.59
N GLU A 63 35.98 3.83 -2.59
CA GLU A 63 36.33 2.79 -3.56
C GLU A 63 35.84 3.16 -4.97
N LEU A 64 34.60 3.63 -5.08
CA LEU A 64 34.07 4.10 -6.35
C LEU A 64 34.84 5.30 -6.89
N GLU A 65 35.45 6.14 -6.04
CA GLU A 65 36.29 7.25 -6.48
C GLU A 65 37.58 6.78 -7.16
N LYS A 66 38.14 5.65 -6.75
CA LYS A 66 39.30 5.05 -7.42
C LYS A 66 38.89 4.55 -8.80
N GLU A 67 37.79 3.79 -8.87
CA GLU A 67 37.26 3.26 -10.13
C GLU A 67 36.77 4.37 -11.07
N ALA A 68 36.23 5.47 -10.52
CA ALA A 68 35.83 6.65 -11.27
C ALA A 68 37.01 7.25 -12.05
N LYS A 69 38.20 7.27 -11.44
CA LYS A 69 39.44 7.78 -12.08
C LYS A 69 39.88 6.88 -13.23
N GLU A 70 39.68 5.56 -13.14
CA GLU A 70 39.95 4.61 -14.23
C GLU A 70 38.95 4.82 -15.38
N ILE A 71 37.67 5.02 -15.06
CA ILE A 71 36.63 5.32 -16.06
C ILE A 71 36.95 6.61 -16.84
N ILE A 72 37.41 7.65 -16.15
CA ILE A 72 37.79 8.92 -16.78
C ILE A 72 39.00 8.77 -17.71
N LYS A 73 39.90 7.82 -17.43
CA LYS A 73 41.01 7.47 -18.31
C LYS A 73 40.63 6.51 -19.44
N GLU A 74 39.36 6.11 -19.50
CA GLU A 74 38.85 5.08 -20.42
C GLU A 74 39.45 3.68 -20.21
N GLU A 75 39.96 3.40 -19.01
CA GLU A 75 40.59 2.13 -18.64
C GLU A 75 39.58 1.17 -17.99
N TYR A 76 38.49 0.84 -18.67
CA TYR A 76 37.42 0.01 -18.09
C TYR A 76 36.68 -0.85 -19.11
N THR A 77 35.98 -1.87 -18.61
CA THR A 77 35.03 -2.66 -19.41
C THR A 77 33.60 -2.29 -19.02
N ILE A 78 32.84 -1.78 -19.98
CA ILE A 78 31.44 -1.42 -19.74
C ILE A 78 30.56 -2.65 -19.56
N THR A 79 29.85 -2.70 -18.43
CA THR A 79 28.86 -3.73 -18.08
C THR A 79 27.61 -3.08 -17.50
N THR A 80 26.47 -3.78 -17.52
CA THR A 80 25.23 -3.30 -16.87
C THR A 80 25.46 -2.99 -15.39
N GLU A 81 26.17 -3.86 -14.69
CA GLU A 81 26.48 -3.70 -13.27
C GLU A 81 27.32 -2.44 -13.02
N LEU A 82 28.35 -2.18 -13.83
CA LEU A 82 29.17 -0.98 -13.69
C LEU A 82 28.33 0.31 -13.83
N VAL A 83 27.48 0.37 -14.85
CA VAL A 83 26.67 1.57 -15.13
C VAL A 83 25.64 1.79 -14.02
N ILE A 84 24.94 0.75 -13.57
CA ILE A 84 23.96 0.84 -12.48
C ILE A 84 24.67 1.14 -11.14
N LYS A 85 25.84 0.55 -10.87
CA LYS A 85 26.62 0.81 -9.66
C LYS A 85 26.94 2.30 -9.48
N PHE A 86 27.35 2.97 -10.56
CA PHE A 86 27.59 4.41 -10.54
C PHE A 86 26.30 5.22 -10.45
N ALA A 87 25.23 4.79 -11.12
CA ALA A 87 23.92 5.44 -11.01
C ALA A 87 23.34 5.40 -9.59
N LEU A 88 23.50 4.26 -8.90
CA LEU A 88 23.13 4.11 -7.49
C LEU A 88 23.91 5.09 -6.61
N CYS A 89 25.23 5.18 -6.79
CA CYS A 89 26.07 6.09 -6.02
C CYS A 89 25.66 7.55 -6.21
N GLU A 90 25.41 7.98 -7.47
CA GLU A 90 24.97 9.34 -7.76
C GLU A 90 23.61 9.65 -7.11
N LYS A 91 22.67 8.70 -7.13
CA LYS A 91 21.38 8.83 -6.43
C LYS A 91 21.55 8.91 -4.91
N ILE A 92 22.43 8.09 -4.33
CA ILE A 92 22.73 8.12 -2.89
C ILE A 92 23.33 9.48 -2.49
N LEU A 93 24.31 9.98 -3.25
CA LEU A 93 24.91 11.29 -3.03
C LEU A 93 23.86 12.40 -3.10
N LYS A 94 22.99 12.35 -4.10
CA LYS A 94 21.88 13.29 -4.26
C LYS A 94 20.95 13.30 -3.06
N LEU A 95 20.53 12.13 -2.57
CA LEU A 95 19.66 12.00 -1.39
C LEU A 95 20.32 12.54 -0.11
N LYS A 96 21.64 12.40 0.02
CA LYS A 96 22.43 12.97 1.12
C LYS A 96 22.79 14.44 0.92
N GLY A 97 22.34 15.09 -0.16
CA GLY A 97 22.68 16.48 -0.47
C GLY A 97 24.16 16.72 -0.80
N ARG A 98 24.90 15.67 -1.16
CA ARG A 98 26.32 15.71 -1.52
C ARG A 98 26.50 15.72 -3.04
N LYS A 99 27.67 16.15 -3.49
CA LYS A 99 28.09 16.08 -4.89
C LYS A 99 29.51 15.55 -4.96
N ASN A 100 29.78 14.71 -5.95
CA ASN A 100 31.11 14.21 -6.23
C ASN A 100 31.42 14.37 -7.72
N GLN A 101 32.34 15.27 -8.05
CA GLN A 101 32.64 15.59 -9.45
C GLN A 101 33.22 14.41 -10.22
N TYR A 102 33.95 13.49 -9.57
CA TYR A 102 34.45 12.29 -10.22
C TYR A 102 33.29 11.36 -10.57
N MET A 103 32.36 11.11 -9.64
CA MET A 103 31.16 10.30 -9.90
C MET A 103 30.32 10.87 -11.04
N THR A 104 29.96 12.15 -10.97
CA THR A 104 29.14 12.82 -11.98
C THR A 104 29.79 12.77 -13.38
N LYS A 105 31.12 12.93 -13.47
CA LYS A 105 31.84 12.79 -14.75
C LYS A 105 31.85 11.35 -15.24
N SER A 106 32.15 10.37 -14.38
CA SER A 106 32.20 8.96 -14.74
C SER A 106 30.83 8.45 -15.19
N ILE A 107 29.74 8.77 -14.48
CA ILE A 107 28.40 8.35 -14.91
C ILE A 107 28.03 8.97 -16.27
N LYS A 108 28.42 10.22 -16.55
CA LYS A 108 28.20 10.82 -17.88
C LYS A 108 28.91 10.04 -18.99
N ILE A 109 30.19 9.71 -18.79
CA ILE A 109 30.96 8.88 -19.74
C ILE A 109 30.30 7.50 -19.90
N LEU A 110 29.87 6.88 -18.80
CA LEU A 110 29.20 5.58 -18.83
C LEU A 110 27.85 5.63 -19.58
N LEU A 111 27.07 6.71 -19.44
CA LEU A 111 25.82 6.90 -20.18
C LEU A 111 26.07 7.08 -21.68
N GLU A 112 27.07 7.88 -22.06
CA GLU A 112 27.48 8.06 -23.45
C GLU A 112 27.91 6.73 -24.09
N ARG A 113 28.78 5.96 -23.41
CA ARG A 113 29.22 4.65 -23.90
C ARG A 113 28.11 3.59 -23.88
N SER A 114 27.16 3.69 -22.94
CA SER A 114 25.98 2.83 -22.92
C SER A 114 25.13 3.08 -24.16
N ARG A 115 24.89 4.36 -24.49
CA ARG A 115 24.16 4.78 -25.70
C ARG A 115 24.82 4.25 -26.97
N ASP A 116 26.13 4.40 -27.12
CA ASP A 116 26.88 3.88 -28.28
C ASP A 116 26.70 2.35 -28.46
N ARG A 117 26.49 1.63 -27.36
CA ARG A 117 26.21 0.19 -27.36
C ARG A 117 24.72 -0.15 -27.33
N ASN A 118 23.86 0.76 -27.81
CA ASN A 118 22.41 0.62 -27.82
C ASN A 118 21.86 0.21 -26.44
N TRP A 119 22.35 0.90 -25.41
CA TRP A 119 22.00 0.72 -24.00
C TRP A 119 22.21 -0.71 -23.49
N LEU A 120 23.25 -1.38 -23.99
CA LEU A 120 23.57 -2.78 -23.70
C LEU A 120 22.42 -3.74 -24.06
N ASN A 121 21.51 -3.32 -24.96
CA ASN A 121 20.33 -4.04 -25.40
C ASN A 121 19.47 -4.62 -24.27
N SER A 122 19.42 -3.91 -23.13
CA SER A 122 18.74 -4.36 -21.91
C SER A 122 17.72 -3.32 -21.47
N GLN A 123 16.43 -3.67 -21.55
CA GLN A 123 15.35 -2.83 -21.05
C GLN A 123 15.51 -2.52 -19.56
N GLU A 124 16.01 -3.49 -18.78
CA GLU A 124 16.05 -3.40 -17.32
C GLU A 124 17.11 -2.38 -16.94
N THR A 125 18.24 -2.41 -17.64
CA THR A 125 19.31 -1.44 -17.48
C THR A 125 18.81 -0.03 -17.75
N VAL A 126 18.12 0.18 -18.88
CA VAL A 126 17.57 1.50 -19.22
C VAL A 126 16.53 1.95 -18.21
N SER A 127 15.63 1.06 -17.80
CA SER A 127 14.60 1.36 -16.81
C SER A 127 15.21 1.76 -15.46
N MET A 128 16.21 1.02 -14.99
CA MET A 128 16.94 1.34 -13.75
C MET A 128 17.67 2.68 -13.85
N LEU A 129 18.30 3.00 -15.00
CA LEU A 129 18.96 4.29 -15.18
C LEU A 129 17.97 5.45 -15.11
N LEU A 130 16.82 5.32 -15.78
CA LEU A 130 15.75 6.31 -15.71
C LEU A 130 15.17 6.45 -14.30
N PHE A 131 15.02 5.33 -13.58
CA PHE A 131 14.54 5.31 -12.21
C PHE A 131 15.52 5.98 -11.24
N LEU A 132 16.81 5.63 -11.32
CA LEU A 132 17.83 6.09 -10.38
C LEU A 132 18.27 7.54 -10.64
N LEU A 133 18.29 7.98 -11.89
CA LEU A 133 18.86 9.28 -12.28
C LEU A 133 17.81 10.36 -12.58
N ASN A 134 16.53 10.11 -12.33
CA ASN A 134 15.42 11.00 -12.70
C ASN A 134 15.55 12.45 -12.19
N ASP A 135 16.20 12.67 -11.06
CA ASP A 135 16.40 13.98 -10.40
C ASP A 135 17.89 14.35 -10.20
N CYS A 136 18.79 13.61 -10.86
CA CYS A 136 20.24 13.78 -10.74
C CYS A 136 20.82 14.74 -11.81
N GLY A 137 20.00 15.26 -12.73
CA GLY A 137 20.44 16.25 -13.72
C GLY A 137 21.03 15.69 -15.02
N PHE A 138 20.72 14.44 -15.37
CA PHE A 138 21.16 13.76 -16.60
C PHE A 138 20.08 13.69 -17.68
N SER A 139 19.16 14.65 -17.71
CA SER A 139 18.00 14.58 -18.60
C SER A 139 18.38 14.57 -20.09
N SER A 140 19.44 15.31 -20.45
CA SER A 140 19.97 15.33 -21.82
C SER A 140 20.45 13.96 -22.29
N GLU A 141 21.16 13.24 -21.42
CA GLU A 141 21.73 11.93 -21.68
C GLU A 141 20.64 10.84 -21.72
N LEU A 142 19.58 10.99 -20.91
CA LEU A 142 18.55 9.97 -20.71
C LEU A 142 17.35 10.10 -21.64
N ASP A 143 17.15 11.23 -22.32
CA ASP A 143 15.98 11.44 -23.19
C ASP A 143 15.91 10.45 -24.37
N GLU A 144 17.06 10.04 -24.91
CA GLU A 144 17.11 9.01 -25.96
C GLU A 144 16.81 7.61 -25.40
N ALA A 145 17.35 7.29 -24.22
CA ALA A 145 17.04 6.08 -23.47
C ALA A 145 15.54 5.96 -23.18
N TYR A 146 14.91 7.07 -22.74
CA TYR A 146 13.47 7.14 -22.51
C TYR A 146 12.66 6.82 -23.77
N LYS A 147 12.99 7.45 -24.91
CA LYS A 147 12.30 7.19 -26.19
C LYS A 147 12.44 5.73 -26.62
N TRP A 148 13.65 5.18 -26.49
CA TRP A 148 13.92 3.78 -26.80
C TRP A 148 13.10 2.83 -25.92
N LEU A 149 13.08 3.06 -24.61
CA LEU A 149 12.36 2.21 -23.67
C LEU A 149 10.84 2.34 -23.84
N ARG A 150 10.32 3.52 -24.16
CA ARG A 150 8.91 3.76 -24.44
C ARG A 150 8.43 2.91 -25.62
N ASN A 151 9.16 2.93 -26.72
CA ASN A 151 8.86 2.10 -27.91
C ASN A 151 8.87 0.61 -27.57
N LYS A 152 9.82 0.15 -26.75
CA LYS A 152 9.87 -1.25 -26.28
C LYS A 152 8.70 -1.59 -25.36
N ASN A 153 8.33 -0.70 -24.45
CA ASN A 153 7.22 -0.91 -23.53
C ASN A 153 5.88 -1.06 -24.27
N GLU A 154 5.63 -0.23 -25.28
CA GLU A 154 4.44 -0.34 -26.13
C GLU A 154 4.36 -1.72 -26.83
N GLN A 155 5.50 -2.23 -27.32
CA GLN A 155 5.58 -3.58 -27.89
C GLN A 155 5.32 -4.67 -26.86
N PHE A 156 5.83 -4.53 -25.63
CA PHE A 156 5.59 -5.49 -24.54
C PHE A 156 4.13 -5.52 -24.11
N ILE A 157 3.47 -4.35 -24.03
CA ILE A 157 2.04 -4.26 -23.72
C ILE A 157 1.22 -4.93 -24.83
N GLN A 158 1.49 -4.61 -26.10
CA GLN A 158 0.78 -5.19 -27.25
C GLN A 158 0.93 -6.72 -27.33
N SER A 159 2.12 -7.23 -27.01
CA SER A 159 2.42 -8.67 -26.99
C SER A 159 2.03 -9.37 -25.69
N ARG A 160 1.42 -8.65 -24.72
CA ARG A 160 1.09 -9.15 -23.38
C ARG A 160 2.28 -9.73 -22.61
N ASN A 161 3.49 -9.22 -22.89
CA ASN A 161 4.69 -9.53 -22.12
C ASN A 161 4.75 -8.64 -20.87
N TYR A 162 3.86 -8.92 -19.92
CA TYR A 162 3.71 -8.13 -18.69
C TYR A 162 4.97 -8.04 -17.82
N PRO A 163 5.81 -9.09 -17.68
CA PRO A 163 7.05 -8.98 -16.92
C PRO A 163 7.95 -7.85 -17.43
N ASN A 164 8.20 -7.81 -18.74
CA ASN A 164 9.02 -6.77 -19.35
C ASN A 164 8.32 -5.40 -19.39
N ALA A 165 6.99 -5.38 -19.45
CA ALA A 165 6.22 -4.14 -19.37
C ALA A 165 6.33 -3.51 -17.97
N ILE A 166 6.22 -4.30 -16.89
CA ILE A 166 6.44 -3.84 -15.51
C ILE A 166 7.86 -3.32 -15.36
N ASP A 167 8.85 -4.11 -15.79
CA ASP A 167 10.26 -3.77 -15.69
C ASP A 167 10.54 -2.44 -16.41
N SER A 168 10.02 -2.23 -17.62
CA SER A 168 10.18 -0.98 -18.39
C SER A 168 9.42 0.21 -17.78
N SER A 169 8.24 -0.04 -17.23
CA SER A 169 7.34 1.02 -16.78
C SER A 169 7.81 1.74 -15.53
N LEU A 170 8.58 1.07 -14.67
CA LEU A 170 9.17 1.69 -13.49
C LEU A 170 10.01 2.91 -13.87
N GLY A 171 10.98 2.74 -14.77
CA GLY A 171 11.87 3.81 -15.22
C GLY A 171 11.15 4.91 -15.97
N LEU A 172 10.26 4.53 -16.89
CA LEU A 172 9.47 5.48 -17.69
C LEU A 172 8.57 6.38 -16.83
N LEU A 173 7.83 5.82 -15.86
CA LEU A 173 7.00 6.63 -14.95
C LEU A 173 7.87 7.48 -14.06
N SER A 174 8.95 6.91 -13.51
CA SER A 174 9.86 7.65 -12.63
C SER A 174 10.49 8.87 -13.29
N TYR A 175 10.68 8.84 -14.61
CA TYR A 175 11.30 9.92 -15.37
C TYR A 175 10.31 10.98 -15.88
N LYS A 176 9.18 10.60 -16.49
CA LYS A 176 8.24 11.54 -17.13
C LYS A 176 6.75 11.30 -16.85
N ASN A 177 6.36 10.36 -15.99
CA ASN A 177 4.97 10.09 -15.58
C ASN A 177 3.94 9.84 -16.72
N GLU A 178 4.37 9.45 -17.93
CA GLU A 178 3.49 9.30 -19.10
C GLU A 178 3.47 7.84 -19.61
N ILE A 179 2.67 6.98 -18.98
CA ILE A 179 2.41 5.62 -19.50
C ILE A 179 0.99 5.16 -19.14
N GLU A 180 0.30 4.59 -20.11
CA GLU A 180 -0.91 3.79 -19.88
C GLU A 180 -0.56 2.31 -19.71
N LEU A 181 -1.04 1.71 -18.62
CA LEU A 181 -0.82 0.30 -18.32
C LEU A 181 -2.15 -0.42 -18.09
N PRO A 182 -2.25 -1.70 -18.51
CA PRO A 182 -3.41 -2.54 -18.21
C PRO A 182 -3.35 -3.02 -16.75
N PHE A 183 -3.50 -2.09 -15.79
CA PHE A 183 -3.33 -2.36 -14.36
C PHE A 183 -4.17 -3.54 -13.85
N GLU A 184 -5.41 -3.67 -14.32
CA GLU A 184 -6.27 -4.79 -13.94
C GLU A 184 -5.66 -6.14 -14.32
N GLU A 185 -5.11 -6.28 -15.53
CA GLU A 185 -4.45 -7.51 -15.99
C GLU A 185 -3.12 -7.76 -15.26
N LEU A 186 -2.35 -6.70 -15.01
CA LEU A 186 -1.09 -6.79 -14.27
C LEU A 186 -1.31 -7.27 -12.83
N VAL A 187 -2.30 -6.68 -12.14
CA VAL A 187 -2.63 -7.00 -10.74
C VAL A 187 -3.21 -8.41 -10.62
N ARG A 188 -4.05 -8.86 -11.58
CA ARG A 188 -4.59 -10.23 -11.57
C ARG A 188 -3.51 -11.32 -11.62
N ASN A 189 -2.37 -11.04 -12.24
CA ASN A 189 -1.27 -12.01 -12.40
C ASN A 189 -0.13 -11.82 -11.40
N ILE A 190 -0.23 -10.86 -10.48
CA ILE A 190 0.90 -10.42 -9.65
C ILE A 190 1.33 -11.45 -8.60
N GLU A 191 0.42 -12.33 -8.15
CA GLU A 191 0.74 -13.39 -7.20
C GLU A 191 1.84 -14.31 -7.73
N HIS A 192 1.84 -14.60 -9.04
CA HIS A 192 2.84 -15.45 -9.70
C HIS A 192 4.14 -14.73 -10.09
N GLN A 193 4.24 -13.40 -9.89
CA GLN A 193 5.44 -12.63 -10.21
C GLN A 193 6.46 -12.68 -9.07
N SER A 194 7.72 -12.32 -9.35
CA SER A 194 8.75 -12.19 -8.30
C SER A 194 8.43 -11.07 -7.31
N ILE A 195 9.09 -11.10 -6.14
CA ILE A 195 9.02 -10.00 -5.16
C ILE A 195 9.51 -8.70 -5.81
N GLU A 196 10.60 -8.77 -6.59
CA GLU A 196 11.12 -7.64 -7.35
C GLU A 196 10.04 -6.98 -8.21
N ARG A 197 9.34 -7.75 -9.05
CA ARG A 197 8.29 -7.20 -9.93
C ARG A 197 7.06 -6.72 -9.18
N THR A 198 6.71 -7.39 -8.08
CA THR A 198 5.63 -6.94 -7.19
C THR A 198 5.96 -5.55 -6.62
N SER A 199 7.21 -5.36 -6.20
CA SER A 199 7.72 -4.08 -5.69
C SER A 199 7.70 -2.99 -6.76
N LYS A 200 8.22 -3.28 -7.97
CA LYS A 200 8.16 -2.36 -9.12
C LYS A 200 6.72 -1.96 -9.44
N LEU A 201 5.78 -2.92 -9.48
CA LEU A 201 4.38 -2.63 -9.77
C LEU A 201 3.74 -1.77 -8.68
N LEU A 202 4.05 -2.00 -7.41
CA LEU A 202 3.57 -1.15 -6.32
C LEU A 202 4.05 0.30 -6.50
N MET A 203 5.34 0.51 -6.78
CA MET A 203 5.89 1.86 -7.06
C MET A 203 5.21 2.53 -8.26
N ILE A 204 5.00 1.78 -9.35
CA ILE A 204 4.26 2.23 -10.54
C ILE A 204 2.83 2.66 -10.15
N VAL A 205 2.13 1.87 -9.34
CA VAL A 205 0.77 2.19 -8.87
C VAL A 205 0.76 3.45 -8.01
N MET A 206 1.73 3.60 -7.10
CA MET A 206 1.86 4.79 -6.27
C MET A 206 2.08 6.05 -7.11
N LYS A 207 2.97 6.01 -8.12
CA LYS A 207 3.25 7.15 -9.00
C LYS A 207 2.12 7.49 -9.95
N SER A 208 1.38 6.48 -10.43
CA SER A 208 0.27 6.67 -11.36
C SER A 208 -1.05 7.09 -10.68
N GLY A 209 -1.10 7.13 -9.35
CA GLY A 209 -2.30 7.50 -8.58
C GLY A 209 -3.44 6.48 -8.67
N LYS A 210 -3.14 5.22 -9.01
CA LYS A 210 -4.14 4.14 -9.14
C LYS A 210 -4.42 3.46 -7.80
N ASN A 211 -4.86 4.27 -6.82
CA ASN A 211 -5.00 3.89 -5.42
C ASN A 211 -5.91 2.67 -5.18
N GLU A 212 -6.83 2.37 -6.11
CA GLU A 212 -7.71 1.20 -6.03
C GLU A 212 -6.95 -0.15 -5.96
N TYR A 213 -5.72 -0.21 -6.49
CA TYR A 213 -4.90 -1.43 -6.48
C TYR A 213 -3.87 -1.47 -5.34
N GLN A 214 -3.65 -0.35 -4.64
CA GLN A 214 -2.57 -0.16 -3.67
C GLN A 214 -2.65 -1.20 -2.55
N ASN A 215 -3.80 -1.31 -1.86
CA ASN A 215 -3.95 -2.21 -0.70
C ASN A 215 -3.73 -3.69 -1.06
N ASN A 216 -4.16 -4.10 -2.25
CA ASN A 216 -3.95 -5.46 -2.73
C ASN A 216 -2.45 -5.74 -2.94
N LEU A 217 -1.75 -4.84 -3.63
CA LEU A 217 -0.31 -4.99 -3.88
C LEU A 217 0.53 -4.94 -2.60
N ILE A 218 0.20 -4.05 -1.66
CA ILE A 218 0.84 -4.02 -0.33
C ILE A 218 0.67 -5.38 0.35
N THR A 219 -0.55 -5.90 0.41
CA THR A 219 -0.85 -7.19 1.08
C THR A 219 -0.06 -8.33 0.44
N ILE A 220 -0.01 -8.39 -0.89
CA ILE A 220 0.72 -9.43 -1.62
C ILE A 220 2.23 -9.32 -1.36
N LEU A 221 2.80 -8.11 -1.43
CA LEU A 221 4.22 -7.89 -1.16
C LEU A 221 4.58 -8.24 0.28
N GLU A 222 3.83 -7.74 1.26
CA GLU A 222 4.03 -8.01 2.68
C GLU A 222 3.97 -9.52 2.97
N ASN A 223 3.05 -10.26 2.35
CA ASN A 223 2.96 -11.72 2.50
C ASN A 223 4.14 -12.46 1.88
N LYS A 224 4.61 -12.04 0.69
CA LYS A 224 5.79 -12.64 0.07
C LYS A 224 7.05 -12.41 0.90
N LEU A 225 7.23 -11.20 1.46
CA LEU A 225 8.34 -10.87 2.35
C LEU A 225 8.26 -11.66 3.68
N LYS A 226 7.07 -11.75 4.30
CA LYS A 226 6.86 -12.61 5.48
C LYS A 226 7.27 -14.06 5.21
N ASN A 227 6.92 -14.60 4.04
CA ASN A 227 7.33 -15.95 3.65
C ASN A 227 8.86 -16.06 3.44
N LYS A 228 9.49 -15.07 2.80
CA LYS A 228 10.95 -15.01 2.62
C LYS A 228 11.70 -15.01 3.97
N PHE A 229 11.19 -14.27 4.95
CA PHE A 229 11.82 -14.10 6.26
C PHE A 229 11.27 -15.02 7.36
N LYS A 230 10.37 -15.96 7.05
CA LYS A 230 9.64 -16.76 8.04
C LYS A 230 10.55 -17.48 9.05
N ASN A 231 11.73 -17.92 8.60
CA ASN A 231 12.69 -18.66 9.41
C ASN A 231 13.98 -17.85 9.68
N TRP A 232 13.95 -16.54 9.47
CA TRP A 232 15.17 -15.76 9.54
C TRP A 232 15.56 -15.50 11.00
N ILE A 233 16.53 -16.27 11.47
CA ILE A 233 17.05 -16.24 12.86
C ILE A 233 17.88 -14.99 13.20
N PHE A 234 18.24 -14.14 12.24
CA PHE A 234 19.25 -13.10 12.47
C PHE A 234 18.78 -11.91 13.33
N PRO A 235 17.53 -11.41 13.23
CA PRO A 235 17.01 -10.42 14.18
C PRO A 235 17.07 -10.93 15.63
N ASP A 236 16.78 -12.21 15.82
CA ASP A 236 16.90 -12.87 17.11
C ASP A 236 18.35 -13.07 17.49
N LEU A 237 19.24 -13.44 16.57
CA LEU A 237 20.69 -13.60 16.81
C LEU A 237 21.38 -12.27 17.16
N GLU A 238 21.01 -11.18 16.50
CA GLU A 238 21.51 -9.83 16.80
C GLU A 238 21.06 -9.41 18.21
N MET A 239 19.78 -9.61 18.53
CA MET A 239 19.26 -9.38 19.89
C MET A 239 19.93 -10.31 20.91
N THR A 240 20.11 -11.58 20.55
CA THR A 240 20.81 -12.61 21.33
C THR A 240 22.21 -12.16 21.69
N LEU A 241 22.96 -11.64 20.71
CA LEU A 241 24.32 -11.14 20.89
C LEU A 241 24.32 -9.85 21.72
N PHE A 242 23.42 -8.92 21.45
CA PHE A 242 23.33 -7.66 22.18
C PHE A 242 22.99 -7.90 23.66
N GLU A 243 21.92 -8.63 23.94
CA GLU A 243 21.47 -8.95 25.29
C GLU A 243 22.47 -9.87 26.00
N GLY A 244 23.03 -10.86 25.31
CA GLY A 244 24.09 -11.71 25.85
C GLY A 244 25.31 -10.89 26.28
N VAL A 245 25.73 -9.91 25.47
CA VAL A 245 26.85 -9.00 25.82
C VAL A 245 26.48 -8.07 26.97
N SER A 246 25.25 -7.57 27.00
CA SER A 246 24.73 -6.73 28.08
C SER A 246 24.72 -7.47 29.41
N LEU A 247 24.20 -8.71 29.43
CA LEU A 247 24.19 -9.59 30.59
C LEU A 247 25.61 -9.93 31.05
N MET A 248 26.53 -10.26 30.13
CA MET A 248 27.94 -10.50 30.45
C MET A 248 28.66 -9.29 31.04
N LYS A 249 28.32 -8.08 30.59
CA LYS A 249 28.89 -6.83 31.09
C LYS A 249 28.21 -6.33 32.37
N SER A 250 27.08 -6.91 32.74
CA SER A 250 26.40 -6.58 33.98
C SER A 250 27.22 -7.09 35.18
N ASN A 251 27.15 -6.38 36.31
CA ASN A 251 27.75 -6.85 37.56
C ASN A 251 26.93 -7.98 38.24
N ILE A 252 26.07 -8.67 37.47
CA ILE A 252 25.18 -9.70 37.98
C ILE A 252 25.95 -11.03 38.07
N PRO A 253 25.89 -11.76 39.20
CA PRO A 253 26.49 -13.08 39.30
C PRO A 253 25.94 -14.04 38.25
N LYS A 254 26.80 -14.87 37.65
CA LYS A 254 26.42 -15.84 36.60
C LYS A 254 25.19 -16.68 36.95
N GLN A 255 25.08 -17.11 38.21
CA GLN A 255 23.95 -17.92 38.69
C GLN A 255 22.60 -17.20 38.55
N GLU A 256 22.58 -15.88 38.73
CA GLU A 256 21.39 -15.06 38.55
C GLU A 256 21.10 -14.82 37.07
N ILE A 257 22.14 -14.65 36.24
CA ILE A 257 22.01 -14.57 34.78
C ILE A 257 21.41 -15.86 34.20
N ASP A 258 21.89 -17.02 34.64
CA ASP A 258 21.34 -18.32 34.23
C ASP A 258 19.85 -18.42 34.60
N GLY A 259 19.48 -17.93 35.79
CA GLY A 259 18.08 -17.83 36.21
C GLY A 259 17.23 -16.86 35.37
N ILE A 260 17.79 -15.73 34.93
CA ILE A 260 17.13 -14.79 34.01
C ILE A 260 16.88 -15.47 32.66
N LEU A 261 17.91 -16.13 32.10
CA LEU A 261 17.78 -16.85 30.83
C LEU A 261 16.74 -17.97 30.91
N ASP A 262 16.73 -18.74 31.99
CA ASP A 262 15.74 -19.79 32.19
C ASP A 262 14.30 -19.26 32.29
N ASN A 263 14.10 -18.08 32.87
CA ASN A 263 12.79 -17.42 32.89
C ASN A 263 12.39 -16.93 31.49
N LEU A 264 13.30 -16.28 30.76
CA LEU A 264 13.06 -15.83 29.39
C LEU A 264 12.71 -17.01 28.45
N ARG A 265 13.39 -18.15 28.61
CA ARG A 265 13.09 -19.39 27.87
C ARG A 265 11.70 -19.92 28.21
N LYS A 266 11.29 -19.91 29.48
CA LYS A 266 9.93 -20.29 29.91
C LYS A 266 8.86 -19.36 29.33
N ASP A 267 9.18 -18.08 29.18
CA ASP A 267 8.32 -17.06 28.56
C ASP A 267 8.33 -17.12 27.02
N SER A 268 8.93 -18.17 26.44
CA SER A 268 9.02 -18.38 24.97
C SER A 268 9.76 -17.26 24.24
N ILE A 269 10.71 -16.60 24.90
CA ILE A 269 11.59 -15.63 24.25
C ILE A 269 12.63 -16.38 23.42
N GLU A 270 12.44 -16.38 22.10
CA GLU A 270 13.17 -17.25 21.17
C GLU A 270 14.70 -17.06 21.23
N TRP A 271 15.18 -15.81 21.34
CA TRP A 271 16.61 -15.49 21.40
C TRP A 271 17.33 -16.09 22.62
N ALA A 272 16.64 -16.26 23.75
CA ALA A 272 17.22 -16.82 24.97
C ALA A 272 17.54 -18.32 24.84
N ASN A 273 16.91 -19.02 23.88
CA ASN A 273 17.21 -20.42 23.56
C ASN A 273 18.54 -20.57 22.78
N SER A 274 19.01 -19.48 22.16
CA SER A 274 20.17 -19.48 21.27
C SER A 274 21.48 -19.10 21.97
N ILE A 275 21.46 -18.79 23.27
CA ILE A 275 22.68 -18.53 24.06
C ILE A 275 22.78 -19.34 25.33
N ASP A 276 24.04 -19.64 25.66
CA ASP A 276 24.50 -19.88 27.02
C ASP A 276 25.58 -18.87 27.38
N ILE A 277 25.61 -18.46 28.64
CA ILE A 277 26.70 -17.65 29.18
C ILE A 277 27.68 -18.58 29.89
N THR A 278 28.93 -18.60 29.41
CA THR A 278 30.03 -19.41 29.94
C THR A 278 31.03 -18.53 30.68
N GLU A 279 31.94 -19.13 31.45
CA GLU A 279 33.00 -18.37 32.14
C GLU A 279 33.94 -17.64 31.16
N ASN A 280 34.02 -18.12 29.91
CA ASN A 280 34.88 -17.58 28.86
C ASN A 280 34.14 -16.66 27.88
N GLY A 281 32.85 -16.36 28.13
CA GLY A 281 32.03 -15.52 27.26
C GLY A 281 30.72 -16.18 26.82
N ILE A 282 30.13 -15.66 25.74
CA ILE A 282 28.82 -16.10 25.23
C ILE A 282 29.02 -17.26 24.26
N LEU A 283 28.33 -18.37 24.50
CA LEU A 283 28.24 -19.49 23.58
C LEU A 283 26.91 -19.43 22.84
N LEU A 284 26.96 -19.33 21.51
CA LEU A 284 25.77 -19.42 20.66
C LEU A 284 25.43 -20.90 20.42
N LYS A 285 24.21 -21.30 20.78
CA LYS A 285 23.67 -22.64 20.54
C LYS A 285 22.82 -22.68 19.27
N ASN A 286 22.92 -23.77 18.52
CA ASN A 286 22.02 -24.11 17.41
C ASN A 286 21.81 -22.99 16.38
N VAL A 287 22.87 -22.25 16.02
CA VAL A 287 22.80 -21.32 14.88
C VAL A 287 22.84 -22.16 13.61
N ASP A 288 21.68 -22.61 13.12
CA ASP A 288 21.62 -23.26 11.81
C ASP A 288 21.76 -22.19 10.72
N LEU A 289 23.01 -21.99 10.29
CA LEU A 289 23.35 -21.06 9.21
C LEU A 289 22.75 -21.48 7.85
N ARG A 290 22.11 -22.66 7.75
CA ARG A 290 21.43 -23.11 6.54
C ARG A 290 20.13 -22.35 6.25
N GLU A 291 19.56 -21.64 7.24
CA GLU A 291 18.30 -20.91 7.10
C GLU A 291 18.49 -19.40 6.93
N PHE A 292 19.56 -18.99 6.25
CA PHE A 292 19.72 -17.60 5.85
C PHE A 292 18.88 -17.29 4.60
N PRO A 293 18.03 -16.25 4.60
CA PRO A 293 17.30 -15.83 3.41
C PRO A 293 18.28 -15.63 2.25
N TYR A 294 17.84 -15.99 1.04
CA TYR A 294 18.64 -15.79 -0.15
C TYR A 294 18.97 -14.30 -0.33
N LEU A 295 20.25 -14.02 -0.55
CA LEU A 295 20.73 -12.64 -0.72
C LEU A 295 20.39 -12.10 -2.11
N ASN A 296 19.60 -11.04 -2.13
CA ASN A 296 19.19 -10.36 -3.34
C ASN A 296 18.94 -8.87 -3.03
N SER A 297 20.04 -8.13 -2.86
CA SER A 297 19.98 -6.75 -2.41
C SER A 297 19.19 -5.83 -3.32
N LYS A 298 19.12 -6.09 -4.63
CA LYS A 298 18.25 -5.33 -5.55
C LYS A 298 16.77 -5.56 -5.23
N GLU A 299 16.36 -6.81 -5.08
CA GLU A 299 14.97 -7.16 -4.76
C GLU A 299 14.56 -6.61 -3.40
N ASP A 300 15.42 -6.76 -2.39
CA ASP A 300 15.16 -6.29 -1.03
C ASP A 300 15.16 -4.76 -0.95
N ALA A 301 16.07 -4.09 -1.66
CA ALA A 301 16.08 -2.64 -1.75
C ALA A 301 14.82 -2.10 -2.46
N LEU A 302 14.43 -2.68 -3.59
CA LEU A 302 13.20 -2.29 -4.29
C LEU A 302 11.96 -2.54 -3.44
N SER A 303 11.93 -3.64 -2.67
CA SER A 303 10.85 -3.92 -1.72
C SER A 303 10.74 -2.85 -0.64
N MET A 304 11.89 -2.43 -0.10
CA MET A 304 11.95 -1.36 0.91
C MET A 304 11.45 -0.04 0.32
N LEU A 305 11.97 0.36 -0.84
CA LEU A 305 11.56 1.60 -1.53
C LEU A 305 10.06 1.59 -1.84
N ALA A 306 9.50 0.46 -2.30
CA ALA A 306 8.08 0.34 -2.60
C ALA A 306 7.19 0.48 -1.35
N LEU A 307 7.60 -0.11 -0.22
CA LEU A 307 6.87 0.03 1.05
C LEU A 307 6.96 1.47 1.60
N LEU A 308 8.12 2.11 1.50
CA LEU A 308 8.29 3.51 1.90
C LEU A 308 7.44 4.45 1.03
N GLU A 309 7.44 4.26 -0.29
CA GLU A 309 6.61 5.03 -1.23
C GLU A 309 5.11 4.82 -0.97
N ALA A 310 4.71 3.65 -0.48
CA ALA A 310 3.35 3.33 -0.04
C ALA A 310 3.02 3.80 1.40
N GLU A 311 3.89 4.59 2.02
CA GLU A 311 3.75 5.11 3.40
C GLU A 311 3.63 4.01 4.47
N ARG A 312 4.27 2.86 4.23
CA ARG A 312 4.21 1.67 5.12
C ARG A 312 5.34 1.58 6.12
N ASP A 313 6.11 2.65 6.34
CA ASP A 313 7.14 2.70 7.38
C ASP A 313 6.56 2.51 8.79
N THR A 314 5.35 3.05 9.02
CA THR A 314 4.63 2.89 10.28
C THR A 314 3.28 2.22 10.09
N VAL A 315 2.85 1.47 11.09
CA VAL A 315 1.51 0.87 11.19
C VAL A 315 0.89 1.26 12.53
N TYR A 316 -0.44 1.28 12.59
CA TYR A 316 -1.15 1.48 13.85
C TYR A 316 -1.15 0.18 14.63
N GLN A 317 -0.61 0.21 15.84
CA GLN A 317 -0.77 -0.85 16.82
C GLN A 317 -1.84 -0.44 17.83
N LEU A 318 -2.83 -1.30 18.01
CA LEU A 318 -3.82 -1.16 19.07
C LEU A 318 -3.33 -1.93 20.29
N ASN A 319 -3.46 -1.34 21.47
CA ASN A 319 -3.33 -2.10 22.71
C ASN A 319 -4.55 -3.04 22.87
N LYS A 320 -4.51 -3.94 23.86
CA LYS A 320 -5.56 -4.95 24.05
C LYS A 320 -6.94 -4.32 24.27
N GLU A 321 -7.02 -3.26 25.07
CA GLU A 321 -8.28 -2.58 25.39
C GLU A 321 -8.85 -1.86 24.16
N GLU A 322 -7.99 -1.19 23.38
CA GLU A 322 -8.36 -0.54 22.12
C GLU A 322 -8.78 -1.53 21.05
N TYR A 323 -8.11 -2.69 20.97
CA TYR A 323 -8.51 -3.78 20.09
C TYR A 323 -9.89 -4.32 20.48
N GLU A 324 -10.14 -4.54 21.77
CA GLU A 324 -11.45 -4.98 22.27
C GLU A 324 -12.53 -3.94 21.97
N LEU A 325 -12.25 -2.65 22.16
CA LEU A 325 -13.16 -1.55 21.80
C LEU A 325 -13.42 -1.49 20.29
N ALA A 326 -12.38 -1.58 19.45
CA ALA A 326 -12.52 -1.58 18.00
C ALA A 326 -13.28 -2.83 17.50
N ASN A 327 -13.00 -4.00 18.08
CA ASN A 327 -13.68 -5.24 17.75
C ASN A 327 -15.15 -5.20 18.22
N ASN A 328 -15.43 -4.64 19.39
CA ASN A 328 -16.80 -4.42 19.86
C ASN A 328 -17.54 -3.41 18.99
N ALA A 329 -16.92 -2.29 18.60
CA ALA A 329 -17.50 -1.35 17.66
C ALA A 329 -17.77 -1.99 16.29
N LEU A 330 -16.87 -2.85 15.79
CA LEU A 330 -17.08 -3.64 14.57
C LEU A 330 -18.18 -4.69 14.73
N ARG A 331 -18.31 -5.32 15.91
CA ARG A 331 -19.37 -6.28 16.23
C ARG A 331 -20.72 -5.58 16.39
N GLU A 332 -20.79 -4.45 17.08
CA GLU A 332 -21.99 -3.60 17.17
C GLU A 332 -22.39 -3.09 15.77
N HIS A 333 -21.42 -2.70 14.93
CA HIS A 333 -21.67 -2.38 13.52
C HIS A 333 -22.22 -3.56 12.71
N LYS A 334 -21.81 -4.80 13.04
CA LYS A 334 -22.26 -6.03 12.36
C LYS A 334 -23.56 -6.61 12.93
N GLU A 335 -23.83 -6.45 14.21
CA GLU A 335 -25.01 -6.98 14.90
C GLU A 335 -26.26 -6.13 14.63
N GLY A 336 -26.09 -4.84 14.32
CA GLY A 336 -27.18 -3.95 13.89
C GLY A 336 -27.51 -3.98 12.39
N TYR A 337 -26.71 -4.65 11.55
CA TYR A 337 -26.88 -4.68 10.10
C TYR A 337 -26.88 -6.11 9.56
N THR A 338 -28.06 -6.62 9.19
CA THR A 338 -28.13 -7.73 8.24
C THR A 338 -27.61 -7.22 6.90
N GLY A 339 -26.50 -7.77 6.41
CA GLY A 339 -25.94 -7.43 5.10
C GLY A 339 -26.89 -7.83 3.97
N ILE A 340 -27.84 -6.95 3.64
CA ILE A 340 -28.74 -7.11 2.51
C ILE A 340 -27.95 -6.75 1.25
N LYS A 341 -27.68 -7.74 0.39
CA LYS A 341 -27.05 -7.49 -0.91
C LYS A 341 -27.89 -6.46 -1.69
N LYS A 342 -27.28 -5.60 -2.51
CA LYS A 342 -28.01 -4.57 -3.28
C LYS A 342 -29.24 -5.11 -4.03
N ASN A 343 -29.16 -6.33 -4.57
CA ASN A 343 -30.28 -7.00 -5.22
C ASN A 343 -31.41 -7.37 -4.24
N GLN A 344 -31.09 -7.77 -3.00
CA GLN A 344 -32.07 -8.05 -1.95
C GLN A 344 -32.73 -6.75 -1.44
N LEU A 345 -32.02 -5.63 -1.46
CA LEU A 345 -32.58 -4.31 -1.11
C LEU A 345 -33.60 -3.87 -2.16
N GLN A 346 -33.31 -4.12 -3.44
CA GLN A 346 -34.25 -3.90 -4.54
C GLN A 346 -35.51 -4.76 -4.37
N TYR A 347 -35.38 -6.06 -4.06
CA TYR A 347 -36.53 -6.93 -3.83
C TYR A 347 -37.38 -6.52 -2.62
N LEU A 348 -36.75 -6.12 -1.51
CA LEU A 348 -37.46 -5.60 -0.33
C LEU A 348 -38.19 -4.29 -0.64
N PHE A 349 -37.58 -3.44 -1.45
CA PHE A 349 -38.19 -2.19 -1.90
C PHE A 349 -39.41 -2.44 -2.79
N ASP A 350 -39.27 -3.29 -3.80
CA ASP A 350 -40.36 -3.68 -4.70
C ASP A 350 -41.49 -4.37 -3.92
N PHE A 351 -41.16 -5.23 -2.94
CA PHE A 351 -42.13 -5.85 -2.04
C PHE A 351 -42.87 -4.82 -1.16
N SER A 352 -42.17 -3.80 -0.65
CA SER A 352 -42.79 -2.73 0.13
C SER A 352 -43.77 -1.89 -0.70
N LEU A 353 -43.50 -1.66 -1.99
CA LEU A 353 -44.43 -1.00 -2.92
C LEU A 353 -45.70 -1.83 -3.14
N ILE A 354 -45.56 -3.14 -3.28
CA ILE A 354 -46.70 -4.07 -3.40
C ILE A 354 -47.55 -4.04 -2.13
N LEU A 355 -46.92 -4.04 -0.95
CA LEU A 355 -47.61 -3.93 0.34
C LEU A 355 -48.36 -2.60 0.50
N ILE A 356 -47.75 -1.50 0.10
CA ILE A 356 -48.39 -0.17 0.09
C ILE A 356 -49.64 -0.20 -0.80
N PHE A 357 -49.53 -0.77 -2.01
CA PHE A 357 -50.67 -0.91 -2.92
C PHE A 357 -51.78 -1.80 -2.36
N LEU A 358 -51.43 -2.94 -1.74
CA LEU A 358 -52.37 -3.85 -1.08
C LEU A 358 -53.08 -3.20 0.11
N PHE A 359 -52.32 -2.52 0.98
CA PHE A 359 -52.88 -1.77 2.11
C PHE A 359 -53.87 -0.71 1.60
N PHE A 360 -53.56 -0.06 0.48
CA PHE A 360 -54.47 0.89 -0.13
C PHE A 360 -55.74 0.26 -0.70
N LEU A 361 -55.65 -0.87 -1.41
CA LEU A 361 -56.83 -1.63 -1.85
C LEU A 361 -57.75 -2.01 -0.68
N VAL A 362 -57.16 -2.50 0.42
CA VAL A 362 -57.91 -2.84 1.63
C VAL A 362 -58.52 -1.59 2.28
N SER A 363 -57.79 -0.47 2.31
CA SER A 363 -58.32 0.81 2.83
C SER A 363 -59.49 1.34 2.00
N THR A 364 -59.46 1.18 0.67
CA THR A 364 -60.54 1.63 -0.21
C THR A 364 -61.81 0.82 -0.02
N TYR A 365 -61.66 -0.48 0.27
CA TYR A 365 -62.77 -1.36 0.62
C TYR A 365 -63.31 -1.09 2.02
N SER A 366 -62.43 -0.82 2.99
CA SER A 366 -62.82 -0.64 4.41
C SER A 366 -63.39 0.74 4.73
N LEU A 367 -63.09 1.75 3.91
CA LEU A 367 -63.53 3.14 4.10
C LEU A 367 -64.70 3.52 3.18
N ASP A 368 -65.33 2.56 2.50
CA ASP A 368 -66.40 2.76 1.53
C ASP A 368 -66.12 3.92 0.55
N ILE A 369 -64.88 3.97 0.05
CA ILE A 369 -64.43 5.02 -0.88
C ILE A 369 -64.96 4.75 -2.29
N LEU A 370 -65.22 3.48 -2.61
CA LEU A 370 -65.90 3.09 -3.84
C LEU A 370 -67.42 3.27 -3.64
N PRO A 371 -68.07 4.09 -4.47
CA PRO A 371 -69.51 4.27 -4.38
C PRO A 371 -70.25 2.97 -4.75
N ASP A 372 -71.38 2.69 -4.09
CA ASP A 372 -72.23 1.55 -4.41
C ASP A 372 -72.70 1.69 -5.88
N PRO A 373 -72.48 0.68 -6.74
CA PRO A 373 -72.92 0.74 -8.13
C PRO A 373 -74.43 0.97 -8.28
N ILE A 374 -75.24 0.64 -7.26
CA ILE A 374 -76.70 0.89 -7.25
C ILE A 374 -77.01 2.37 -6.98
N GLU A 375 -76.31 3.03 -6.04
CA GLU A 375 -76.48 4.47 -5.74
C GLU A 375 -76.11 5.38 -6.93
N LEU A 376 -75.10 4.96 -7.72
CA LEU A 376 -74.65 5.69 -8.91
C LEU A 376 -75.67 5.67 -10.07
N ILE A 377 -76.52 4.65 -10.10
CA ILE A 377 -77.56 4.48 -11.13
C ILE A 377 -78.83 5.22 -10.73
N GLU A 378 -79.17 5.25 -9.43
CA GLU A 378 -80.40 5.88 -8.93
C GLU A 378 -80.29 7.40 -8.73
N SER A 379 -79.09 7.94 -8.43
CA SER A 379 -78.87 9.40 -8.43
C SER A 379 -77.45 9.76 -8.90
N PRO A 380 -77.30 10.32 -10.12
CA PRO A 380 -75.97 10.62 -10.67
C PRO A 380 -75.41 11.89 -10.00
N SER A 381 -74.83 11.74 -8.82
CA SER A 381 -74.03 12.79 -8.21
C SER A 381 -72.55 12.60 -8.57
N VAL A 382 -71.89 13.69 -8.96
CA VAL A 382 -70.46 13.69 -9.35
C VAL A 382 -69.55 13.63 -8.12
N TYR A 383 -70.09 13.90 -6.94
CA TYR A 383 -69.35 14.04 -5.68
C TYR A 383 -68.62 12.77 -5.22
N PRO A 384 -69.22 11.56 -5.25
CA PRO A 384 -68.52 10.32 -4.89
C PRO A 384 -67.39 10.00 -5.87
N LEU A 385 -67.58 10.28 -7.17
CA LEU A 385 -66.54 10.13 -8.18
C LEU A 385 -65.37 11.08 -7.94
N VAL A 386 -65.64 12.35 -7.60
CA VAL A 386 -64.60 13.34 -7.27
C VAL A 386 -63.86 12.96 -5.99
N LYS A 387 -64.56 12.45 -4.96
CA LYS A 387 -63.94 11.98 -3.72
C LYS A 387 -63.01 10.79 -3.95
N ALA A 388 -63.46 9.80 -4.72
CA ALA A 388 -62.65 8.65 -5.11
C ALA A 388 -61.44 9.11 -5.94
N PHE A 389 -61.65 9.96 -6.95
CA PHE A 389 -60.58 10.44 -7.82
C PHE A 389 -59.53 11.26 -7.06
N GLY A 390 -59.96 12.11 -6.12
CA GLY A 390 -59.07 12.87 -5.24
C GLY A 390 -58.23 11.97 -4.34
N TYR A 391 -58.86 10.93 -3.76
CA TYR A 391 -58.16 9.94 -2.95
C TYR A 391 -57.08 9.20 -3.77
N TYR A 392 -57.47 8.62 -4.92
CA TYR A 392 -56.52 7.91 -5.80
C TYR A 392 -55.40 8.82 -6.35
N SER A 393 -55.69 10.10 -6.61
CA SER A 393 -54.68 11.05 -7.09
C SER A 393 -53.60 11.31 -6.04
N ILE A 394 -53.99 11.50 -4.77
CA ILE A 394 -53.04 11.68 -3.65
C ILE A 394 -52.19 10.41 -3.47
N LEU A 395 -52.81 9.23 -3.62
CA LEU A 395 -52.12 7.95 -3.52
C LEU A 395 -51.07 7.74 -4.61
N VAL A 396 -51.41 8.01 -5.86
CA VAL A 396 -50.46 7.90 -6.98
C VAL A 396 -49.26 8.82 -6.74
N ILE A 397 -49.49 10.04 -6.25
CA ILE A 397 -48.42 10.98 -5.92
C ILE A 397 -47.52 10.43 -4.81
N LEU A 398 -48.08 9.87 -3.74
CA LEU A 398 -47.32 9.29 -2.62
C LEU A 398 -46.54 8.03 -3.03
N ALA A 399 -47.11 7.18 -3.88
CA ALA A 399 -46.45 5.98 -4.38
C ALA A 399 -45.28 6.32 -5.31
N ILE A 400 -45.47 7.28 -6.23
CA ILE A 400 -44.41 7.80 -7.11
C ILE A 400 -43.30 8.46 -6.27
N TYR A 401 -43.66 9.17 -5.20
CA TYR A 401 -42.71 9.77 -4.26
C TYR A 401 -41.86 8.69 -3.56
N TYR A 402 -42.49 7.70 -2.95
CA TYR A 402 -41.80 6.60 -2.28
C TYR A 402 -40.91 5.84 -3.26
N TYR A 403 -41.39 5.58 -4.48
CA TYR A 403 -40.62 4.98 -5.56
C TYR A 403 -39.34 5.78 -5.88
N ARG A 404 -39.47 7.09 -6.15
CA ARG A 404 -38.33 7.95 -6.54
C ARG A 404 -37.30 8.12 -5.43
N VAL A 405 -37.75 8.26 -4.19
CA VAL A 405 -36.89 8.38 -3.01
C VAL A 405 -36.14 7.06 -2.79
N GLY A 406 -36.83 5.93 -2.79
CA GLY A 406 -36.17 4.64 -2.59
C GLY A 406 -35.20 4.26 -3.69
N VAL A 407 -35.52 4.51 -4.97
CA VAL A 407 -34.58 4.29 -6.08
C VAL A 407 -33.31 5.11 -5.90
N LYS A 408 -33.41 6.38 -5.47
CA LYS A 408 -32.24 7.23 -5.20
C LYS A 408 -31.41 6.71 -4.03
N ILE A 409 -32.03 6.28 -2.93
CA ILE A 409 -31.34 5.69 -1.76
C ILE A 409 -30.61 4.40 -2.18
N ILE A 410 -31.25 3.53 -2.97
CA ILE A 410 -30.67 2.26 -3.43
C ILE A 410 -29.49 2.49 -4.39
N HIS A 411 -29.54 3.53 -5.23
CA HIS A 411 -28.50 3.79 -6.23
C HIS A 411 -27.33 4.61 -5.70
N HIS A 412 -27.58 5.61 -4.86
CA HIS A 412 -26.59 6.61 -4.47
C HIS A 412 -26.21 6.53 -2.98
N GLY A 413 -26.86 5.68 -2.18
CA GLY A 413 -26.55 5.47 -0.76
C GLY A 413 -26.98 6.61 0.17
N GLU A 414 -27.23 7.82 -0.36
CA GLU A 414 -27.64 9.00 0.41
C GLU A 414 -28.64 9.87 -0.37
N ILE A 415 -29.47 10.64 0.35
CA ILE A 415 -30.28 11.73 -0.23
C ILE A 415 -29.92 13.04 0.46
N GLY A 416 -29.48 14.01 -0.33
CA GLY A 416 -29.19 15.36 0.14
C GLY A 416 -30.45 16.11 0.58
N LYS A 417 -30.32 16.93 1.64
CA LYS A 417 -31.40 17.76 2.20
C LYS A 417 -32.08 18.66 1.15
N LYS A 418 -31.32 19.20 0.18
CA LYS A 418 -31.87 20.04 -0.90
C LYS A 418 -32.81 19.26 -1.81
N ASP A 419 -32.46 18.03 -2.16
CA ASP A 419 -33.30 17.16 -2.98
C ASP A 419 -34.59 16.76 -2.25
N LEU A 420 -34.48 16.48 -0.95
CA LEU A 420 -35.61 16.17 -0.07
C LEU A 420 -36.61 17.35 0.05
N VAL A 421 -36.11 18.59 0.09
CA VAL A 421 -36.93 19.81 0.15
C VAL A 421 -37.51 20.20 -1.22
N LEU A 422 -36.76 20.02 -2.31
CA LEU A 422 -37.26 20.22 -3.68
C LEU A 422 -38.40 19.27 -4.05
N LEU A 423 -38.41 18.07 -3.46
CA LEU A 423 -39.41 17.05 -3.68
C LEU A 423 -40.67 17.21 -2.80
N PHE A 424 -40.58 17.90 -1.64
CA PHE A 424 -41.73 18.28 -0.83
C PHE A 424 -41.46 19.57 -0.02
N PRO A 425 -42.02 20.73 -0.42
CA PRO A 425 -41.75 22.02 0.24
C PRO A 425 -42.08 22.04 1.74
N GLY A 426 -43.06 21.23 2.18
CA GLY A 426 -43.46 21.12 3.59
C GLY A 426 -42.43 20.47 4.52
N ILE A 427 -41.50 19.66 3.99
CA ILE A 427 -40.39 19.09 4.79
C ILE A 427 -39.41 20.19 5.19
N GLY A 428 -39.22 21.21 4.35
CA GLY A 428 -38.46 22.40 4.69
C GLY A 428 -39.04 23.14 5.91
N PHE A 429 -40.38 23.19 6.01
CA PHE A 429 -41.09 23.77 7.15
C PHE A 429 -40.85 22.96 8.44
N LEU A 430 -41.01 21.64 8.40
CA LEU A 430 -40.73 20.75 9.53
C LEU A 430 -39.27 20.84 10.02
N TYR A 431 -38.30 20.89 9.11
CA TYR A 431 -36.89 21.08 9.46
C TYR A 431 -36.62 22.45 10.10
N SER A 432 -37.30 23.51 9.64
CA SER A 432 -37.19 24.84 10.25
C SER A 432 -37.80 24.88 11.66
N TRP A 433 -38.89 24.13 11.85
CA TRP A 433 -39.63 24.03 13.10
C TRP A 433 -38.85 23.24 14.16
N ILE A 434 -38.28 22.08 13.79
CA ILE A 434 -37.44 21.26 14.67
C ILE A 434 -36.08 21.95 14.94
N GLY A 435 -35.55 22.71 13.97
CA GLY A 435 -34.26 23.42 14.08
C GLY A 435 -34.31 24.75 14.85
N GLY A 436 -35.45 25.12 15.44
CA GLY A 436 -35.55 26.26 16.34
C GLY A 436 -35.33 27.65 15.72
N ARG A 437 -35.57 27.84 14.43
CA ARG A 437 -35.54 29.19 13.81
C ARG A 437 -36.95 29.73 13.63
N ILE A 438 -37.43 30.40 14.67
CA ILE A 438 -38.54 31.34 14.56
C ILE A 438 -37.99 32.66 14.00
N LYS A 439 -38.50 33.07 12.85
CA LYS A 439 -38.95 34.45 12.63
C LYS A 439 -40.20 34.43 11.78
#